data_AF-A0AAU6HL22-F1
#
_entry.id   AF-A0AAU6HL22-F1
#
_cell.length_a   1.000
_cell.length_b   1.000
_cell.length_c   1.000
_cell.angle_alpha   90.00
_cell.angle_beta   90.00
_cell.angle_gamma   90.00
#
_symmetry.space_group_name_H-M   'P 1'
#
loop_
_entity.id
_entity.type
_entity.pdbx_description
1 polymer ?
#
loop_
_entity_poly.entity_id
_entity_poly.type
_entity_poly.pdbx_seq_one_letter_code
_entity_poly.pdbx_strand_id
1 'polypeptide(L)'
;MPEEHLESTASPETEPRPVPFDPVIPTFREWATLKAQQTELTSRMNKLRDKVTAAVQQRGYADHKGSQYIDLPFPIPVGDSEYIRIKRERRVSIVADLDAAERITKGRGQQIYRRAFPPVPTLDADELYVLLQEGELTEEDMDQIMVQKETFAFRGLTT
;
A
#
# COMPACT_ATOMS: atom_id res chain seq x y z
N MET A 1 64.72 12.52 26.36
CA MET A 1 63.54 12.26 25.50
C MET A 1 62.41 11.86 26.44
N PRO A 2 61.34 12.65 26.54
CA PRO A 2 60.20 12.35 27.41
C PRO A 2 59.30 11.30 26.73
N GLU A 3 58.90 10.27 27.46
CA GLU A 3 57.87 9.32 27.01
C GLU A 3 56.50 9.85 27.44
N GLU A 4 55.63 10.03 26.45
CA GLU A 4 54.28 10.56 26.60
C GLU A 4 53.37 9.56 27.33
N HIS A 5 52.70 10.05 28.37
CA HIS A 5 51.57 9.37 28.99
C HIS A 5 50.38 9.35 28.01
N LEU A 6 50.07 8.18 27.45
CA LEU A 6 48.77 7.89 26.86
C LEU A 6 47.85 7.30 27.94
N GLU A 7 47.13 8.17 28.66
CA GLU A 7 45.98 7.76 29.46
C GLU A 7 44.85 7.31 28.52
N SER A 8 44.71 5.99 28.38
CA SER A 8 43.55 5.36 27.76
C SER A 8 42.36 5.50 28.70
N THR A 9 41.49 6.48 28.45
CA THR A 9 40.17 6.59 29.08
C THR A 9 39.26 5.47 28.58
N ALA A 10 39.37 4.28 29.15
CA ALA A 10 38.38 3.22 28.96
C ALA A 10 37.06 3.69 29.57
N SER A 11 36.04 3.87 28.72
CA SER A 11 34.67 4.13 29.17
C SER A 11 34.18 2.96 30.03
N PRO A 12 33.43 3.21 31.11
CA PRO A 12 32.96 2.15 31.99
C PRO A 12 32.04 1.21 31.21
N GLU A 13 32.40 -0.07 31.21
CA GLU A 13 31.58 -1.18 30.72
C GLU A 13 30.20 -1.07 31.36
N THR A 14 29.21 -0.71 30.57
CA THR A 14 27.82 -0.66 31.01
C THR A 14 27.38 -2.11 31.24
N GLU A 15 27.32 -2.52 32.51
CA GLU A 15 26.80 -3.82 32.89
C GLU A 15 25.40 -4.01 32.25
N PRO A 16 25.13 -5.15 31.58
CA PRO A 16 23.85 -5.38 30.94
C PRO A 16 22.76 -5.41 32.00
N ARG A 17 21.88 -4.39 32.00
CA ARG A 17 20.72 -4.36 32.89
C ARG A 17 19.84 -5.59 32.62
N PRO A 18 19.38 -6.30 33.66
CA PRO A 18 18.49 -7.44 33.48
C PRO A 18 17.21 -6.98 32.78
N VAL A 19 16.95 -7.54 31.60
CA VAL A 19 15.74 -7.24 30.83
C VAL A 19 14.58 -7.99 31.48
N PRO A 20 13.52 -7.31 31.96
CA PRO A 20 12.38 -7.99 32.54
C PRO A 20 11.71 -8.88 31.48
N PHE A 21 11.31 -10.09 31.87
CA PHE A 21 10.56 -10.98 31.00
C PHE A 21 9.19 -10.37 30.70
N ASP A 22 8.98 -10.00 29.43
CA ASP A 22 7.70 -9.52 28.94
C ASP A 22 7.04 -10.61 28.07
N PRO A 23 5.84 -11.11 28.45
CA PRO A 23 5.14 -12.15 27.69
C PRO A 23 4.73 -11.72 26.27
N VAL A 24 4.80 -10.43 25.92
CA VAL A 24 4.55 -9.92 24.56
C VAL A 24 5.72 -10.20 23.63
N ILE A 25 6.96 -10.29 24.14
CA ILE A 25 8.16 -10.54 23.32
C ILE A 25 8.06 -11.83 22.48
N PRO A 26 7.67 -13.00 23.03
CA PRO A 26 7.50 -14.21 22.21
C PRO A 26 6.40 -14.05 21.14
N THR A 27 5.29 -13.38 21.47
CA THR A 27 4.20 -13.10 20.52
C THR A 27 4.66 -12.17 19.39
N PHE A 28 5.41 -11.10 19.70
CA PHE A 28 5.96 -10.20 18.70
C PHE A 28 6.99 -10.91 17.81
N ARG A 29 7.81 -11.81 18.38
CA ARG A 29 8.76 -12.63 17.61
C ARG A 29 8.04 -13.56 16.63
N GLU A 30 6.96 -14.21 17.06
CA GLU A 30 6.12 -15.02 16.19
C GLU A 30 5.52 -14.17 15.06
N TRP A 31 4.92 -13.03 15.40
CA TRP A 31 4.37 -12.09 14.42
C TRP A 31 5.43 -11.63 13.39
N ALA A 32 6.62 -11.24 13.85
CA ALA A 32 7.71 -10.80 12.98
C ALA A 32 8.17 -11.92 12.04
N THR A 33 8.23 -13.15 12.54
CA THR A 33 8.58 -14.34 11.74
C THR A 33 7.53 -14.61 10.68
N LEU A 34 6.25 -14.60 11.04
CA LEU A 34 5.14 -14.75 10.09
C LEU A 34 5.11 -13.64 9.05
N LYS A 35 5.43 -12.39 9.45
CA LYS A 35 5.49 -11.25 8.53
C LYS A 35 6.62 -11.41 7.51
N ALA A 36 7.79 -11.89 7.94
CA ALA A 36 8.90 -12.19 7.06
C ALA A 36 8.53 -13.32 6.06
N GLN A 37 7.94 -14.42 6.55
CA GLN A 37 7.47 -15.52 5.71
C GLN A 37 6.40 -15.06 4.70
N GLN A 38 5.44 -14.24 5.11
CA GLN A 38 4.43 -13.67 4.22
C GLN A 38 5.09 -12.86 3.09
N THR A 39 6.10 -12.05 3.43
CA THR A 39 6.83 -11.23 2.46
C THR A 39 7.59 -12.11 1.46
N GLU A 40 8.28 -13.15 1.95
CA GLU A 40 9.00 -14.11 1.12
C GLU A 40 8.06 -14.88 0.18
N LEU A 41 6.97 -15.44 0.73
CA LEU A 41 5.95 -16.17 -0.04
C LEU A 41 5.31 -15.28 -1.11
N THR A 42 5.01 -14.02 -0.77
CA THR A 42 4.47 -13.04 -1.73
C THR A 42 5.47 -12.77 -2.86
N SER A 43 6.74 -12.58 -2.53
CA SER A 43 7.81 -12.40 -3.51
C SER A 43 7.98 -13.61 -4.42
N ARG A 44 7.98 -14.83 -3.85
CA ARG A 44 8.07 -16.09 -4.60
C ARG A 44 6.85 -16.28 -5.50
N MET A 45 5.65 -16.01 -5.01
CA MET A 45 4.41 -16.10 -5.77
C MET A 45 4.41 -15.13 -6.96
N ASN A 46 4.87 -13.88 -6.77
CA ASN A 46 5.01 -12.92 -7.86
C ASN A 46 5.99 -13.41 -8.93
N LYS A 47 7.16 -13.92 -8.53
CA LYS A 47 8.14 -14.49 -9.48
C LYS A 47 7.56 -15.67 -10.26
N LEU A 48 6.80 -16.56 -9.62
CA LEU A 48 6.13 -17.68 -10.28
C LEU A 48 5.04 -17.20 -11.25
N ARG A 49 4.21 -16.25 -10.83
CA ARG A 49 3.20 -15.62 -11.68
C ARG A 49 3.83 -15.00 -12.93
N ASP A 50 4.94 -14.30 -12.79
CA ASP A 50 5.62 -13.65 -13.91
C ASP A 50 6.19 -14.68 -14.89
N LYS A 51 6.79 -15.78 -14.38
CA LYS A 51 7.23 -16.92 -15.21
C LYS A 51 6.07 -17.57 -15.96
N VAL A 52 4.96 -17.84 -15.28
CA VAL A 52 3.75 -18.42 -15.89
C VAL A 52 3.18 -17.47 -16.93
N THR A 53 3.16 -16.16 -16.66
CA THR A 53 2.70 -15.15 -17.60
C THR A 53 3.55 -15.13 -18.88
N ALA A 54 4.88 -15.16 -18.74
CA ALA A 54 5.79 -15.22 -19.88
C ALA A 54 5.58 -16.51 -20.69
N ALA A 55 5.38 -17.65 -20.02
CA ALA A 55 5.06 -18.91 -20.69
C ALA A 55 3.76 -18.81 -21.52
N VAL A 56 2.68 -18.25 -20.94
CA VAL A 56 1.39 -18.04 -21.63
C VAL A 56 1.52 -17.12 -22.82
N GLN A 57 2.33 -16.07 -22.72
CA GLN A 57 2.61 -15.17 -23.84
C GLN A 57 3.33 -15.86 -25.00
N GLN A 58 4.32 -16.71 -24.69
CA GLN A 58 5.20 -17.33 -25.69
C GLN A 58 4.57 -18.54 -26.38
N ARG A 59 3.82 -19.36 -25.63
CA ARG A 59 3.33 -20.68 -26.08
C ARG A 59 1.82 -20.80 -26.09
N GLY A 60 1.11 -19.84 -25.50
CA GLY A 60 -0.35 -19.87 -25.44
C GLY A 60 -1.00 -19.46 -26.75
N TYR A 61 -2.29 -19.75 -26.86
CA TYR A 61 -3.14 -19.28 -27.94
C TYR A 61 -4.04 -18.16 -27.43
N ALA A 62 -4.40 -17.23 -28.32
CA ALA A 62 -5.31 -16.13 -28.02
C ALA A 62 -6.74 -16.47 -28.43
N ASP A 63 -7.72 -16.01 -27.66
CA ASP A 63 -9.12 -15.98 -28.08
C ASP A 63 -9.44 -14.70 -28.89
N HIS A 64 -10.65 -14.65 -29.44
CA HIS A 64 -11.17 -13.49 -30.17
C HIS A 64 -11.29 -12.21 -29.31
N LYS A 65 -11.22 -12.32 -27.98
CA LYS A 65 -11.22 -11.18 -27.05
C LYS A 65 -9.80 -10.74 -26.68
N GLY A 66 -8.78 -11.46 -27.12
CA GLY A 66 -7.36 -11.22 -26.83
C GLY A 66 -6.88 -11.78 -25.49
N SER A 67 -7.68 -12.59 -24.78
CA SER A 67 -7.18 -13.37 -23.65
C SER A 67 -6.34 -14.54 -24.14
N GLN A 68 -5.30 -14.91 -23.39
CA GLN A 68 -4.37 -15.97 -23.77
C GLN A 68 -4.53 -17.19 -22.87
N TYR A 69 -4.33 -18.38 -23.42
CA TYR A 69 -4.51 -19.64 -22.70
C TYR A 69 -3.38 -20.62 -22.98
N ILE A 70 -3.04 -21.44 -21.99
CA ILE A 70 -2.25 -22.66 -22.14
C ILE A 70 -3.01 -23.81 -21.50
N ASP A 71 -3.29 -24.86 -22.28
CA ASP A 71 -3.80 -26.12 -21.77
C ASP A 71 -2.70 -26.89 -21.05
N LEU A 72 -3.02 -27.45 -19.88
CA LEU A 72 -2.09 -28.28 -19.14
C LEU A 72 -2.15 -29.71 -19.69
N PRO A 73 -1.01 -30.41 -19.81
CA PRO A 73 -0.98 -31.79 -20.32
C PRO A 73 -1.67 -32.78 -19.37
N PHE A 74 -1.81 -32.42 -18.09
CA PHE A 74 -2.51 -33.16 -17.07
C PHE A 74 -3.11 -32.20 -16.03
N PRO A 75 -4.23 -32.54 -15.38
CA PRO A 75 -4.79 -31.74 -14.30
C PRO A 75 -3.83 -31.64 -13.11
N ILE A 76 -3.75 -30.45 -12.50
CA ILE A 76 -2.95 -30.21 -11.29
C ILE A 76 -3.89 -30.02 -10.10
N PRO A 77 -3.94 -30.96 -9.13
CA PRO A 77 -4.81 -30.84 -7.96
C PRO A 77 -4.25 -29.81 -6.96
N VAL A 78 -5.13 -28.94 -6.45
CA VAL A 78 -4.83 -27.93 -5.43
C VAL A 78 -6.05 -27.83 -4.50
N GLY A 79 -5.93 -28.40 -3.30
CA GLY A 79 -7.07 -28.51 -2.38
C GLY A 79 -8.18 -29.38 -2.97
N ASP A 80 -9.41 -28.87 -2.93
CA ASP A 80 -10.61 -29.55 -3.46
C ASP A 80 -10.88 -29.25 -4.95
N SER A 81 -9.90 -28.74 -5.67
CA SER A 81 -10.05 -28.33 -7.08
C SER A 81 -8.85 -28.75 -7.92
N GLU A 82 -9.04 -28.83 -9.24
CA GLU A 82 -7.96 -29.11 -10.19
C GLU A 82 -7.86 -28.02 -11.25
N TYR A 83 -6.63 -27.69 -11.63
CA TYR A 83 -6.35 -26.78 -12.73
C TYR A 83 -6.06 -27.58 -13.99
N ILE A 84 -6.85 -27.35 -15.04
CA ILE A 84 -6.67 -27.97 -16.36
C ILE A 84 -6.08 -27.01 -17.41
N ARG A 85 -6.12 -25.69 -17.13
CA ARG A 85 -5.70 -24.64 -18.06
C ARG A 85 -5.24 -23.41 -17.29
N ILE A 86 -4.27 -22.70 -17.85
CA ILE A 86 -3.84 -21.38 -17.39
C ILE A 86 -4.44 -20.31 -18.30
N LYS A 87 -5.16 -19.34 -17.72
CA LYS A 87 -5.74 -18.18 -18.43
C LYS A 87 -5.00 -16.90 -18.05
N ARG A 88 -4.53 -16.16 -19.04
CA ARG A 88 -4.13 -14.75 -18.93
C ARG A 88 -5.24 -13.91 -19.54
N GLU A 89 -6.07 -13.34 -18.67
CA GLU A 89 -7.21 -12.53 -19.08
C GLU A 89 -6.77 -11.14 -19.56
N ARG A 90 -7.27 -10.73 -20.72
CA ARG A 90 -7.11 -9.36 -21.19
C ARG A 90 -8.13 -8.47 -20.49
N ARG A 91 -7.66 -7.47 -19.76
CA ARG A 91 -8.49 -6.40 -19.19
C ARG A 91 -8.13 -5.10 -19.90
N VAL A 92 -9.15 -4.44 -20.46
CA VAL A 92 -9.02 -3.11 -21.05
C VAL A 92 -9.78 -2.16 -20.14
N SER A 93 -9.05 -1.37 -19.37
CA SER A 93 -9.64 -0.28 -18.59
C SER A 93 -9.71 0.96 -19.47
N ILE A 94 -10.93 1.44 -19.76
CA ILE A 94 -11.13 2.71 -20.44
C ILE A 94 -11.11 3.78 -19.35
N VAL A 95 -10.02 4.53 -19.28
CA VAL A 95 -9.86 5.66 -18.35
C VAL A 95 -10.06 6.94 -19.16
N ALA A 96 -10.83 7.88 -18.63
CA ALA A 96 -10.99 9.19 -19.23
C ALA A 96 -9.67 9.97 -19.12
N ASP A 97 -9.19 10.49 -20.25
CA ASP A 97 -8.11 11.47 -20.28
C ASP A 97 -8.68 12.80 -19.77
N LEU A 98 -8.31 13.17 -18.53
CA LEU A 98 -8.84 14.35 -17.86
C LEU A 98 -8.46 15.64 -18.57
N ASP A 99 -7.25 15.74 -19.10
CA ASP A 99 -6.77 16.94 -19.80
C ASP A 99 -7.51 17.11 -21.13
N ALA A 100 -7.66 16.02 -21.89
CA ALA A 100 -8.44 16.04 -23.12
C ALA A 100 -9.92 16.33 -22.85
N ALA A 101 -10.49 15.71 -21.81
CA ALA A 101 -11.88 15.93 -21.41
C ALA A 101 -12.11 17.38 -20.98
N GLU A 102 -11.24 17.96 -20.16
CA GLU A 102 -11.31 19.34 -19.71
C GLU A 102 -11.20 20.31 -20.88
N ARG A 103 -10.19 20.15 -21.76
CA ARG A 103 -10.01 20.97 -22.96
C ARG A 103 -11.23 20.92 -23.89
N ILE A 104 -11.75 19.72 -24.16
CA ILE A 104 -12.91 19.54 -25.04
C ILE A 104 -14.18 20.15 -24.42
N THR A 105 -14.43 19.89 -23.14
CA THR A 105 -15.64 20.34 -22.46
C THR A 105 -15.66 21.85 -22.23
N LYS A 106 -14.52 22.46 -21.87
CA LYS A 106 -14.36 23.94 -21.84
C LYS A 106 -14.59 24.54 -23.23
N GLY A 107 -14.03 23.94 -24.28
CA GLY A 107 -14.21 24.40 -25.66
C GLY A 107 -15.64 24.30 -26.20
N ARG A 108 -16.47 23.40 -25.63
CA ARG A 108 -17.90 23.25 -26.00
C ARG A 108 -18.85 24.09 -25.16
N GLY A 109 -18.34 24.80 -24.16
CA GLY A 109 -19.09 25.79 -23.37
C GLY A 109 -19.30 25.40 -21.91
N GLN A 110 -19.53 26.42 -21.09
CA GLN A 110 -19.53 26.32 -19.63
C GLN A 110 -20.59 25.36 -19.06
N GLN A 111 -21.74 25.23 -19.73
CA GLN A 111 -22.79 24.31 -19.31
C GLN A 111 -22.37 22.85 -19.46
N ILE A 112 -21.66 22.50 -20.54
CA ILE A 112 -21.16 21.14 -20.77
C ILE A 112 -20.01 20.86 -19.79
N TYR A 113 -19.12 21.82 -19.59
CA TYR A 113 -18.05 21.72 -18.60
C TYR A 113 -18.59 21.43 -17.18
N ARG A 114 -19.51 22.23 -16.66
CA ARG A 114 -20.09 22.02 -15.31
C ARG A 114 -20.82 20.69 -15.15
N ARG A 115 -21.38 20.13 -16.22
CA ARG A 115 -22.02 18.79 -16.19
C ARG A 115 -21.00 17.66 -16.14
N ALA A 116 -19.87 17.82 -16.82
CA ALA A 116 -18.79 16.82 -16.85
C ALA A 116 -17.86 16.92 -15.63
N PHE A 117 -17.66 18.13 -15.09
CA PHE A 117 -16.84 18.46 -13.93
C PHE A 117 -17.73 19.17 -12.90
N PRO A 118 -18.61 18.43 -12.20
CA PRO A 118 -19.42 19.04 -11.15
C PRO A 118 -18.51 19.54 -10.02
N PRO A 119 -18.77 20.73 -9.46
CA PRO A 119 -18.06 21.18 -8.28
C PRO A 119 -18.39 20.22 -7.14
N VAL A 120 -17.36 19.57 -6.60
CA VAL A 120 -17.52 18.73 -5.41
C VAL A 120 -17.40 19.65 -4.19
N PRO A 121 -18.42 19.74 -3.32
CA PRO A 121 -18.29 20.49 -2.08
C PRO A 121 -17.14 19.87 -1.29
N THR A 122 -16.07 20.64 -1.15
CA THR A 122 -14.88 20.26 -0.39
C THR A 122 -14.95 21.04 0.90
N LEU A 123 -14.80 20.34 2.04
CA LEU A 123 -14.72 20.99 3.33
C LEU A 123 -13.46 21.85 3.35
N ASP A 124 -13.64 23.15 3.50
CA ASP A 124 -12.53 24.08 3.72
C ASP A 124 -12.27 24.15 5.21
N ALA A 125 -11.15 23.56 5.66
CA ALA A 125 -10.81 23.50 7.07
C ALA A 125 -10.48 24.89 7.64
N ASP A 126 -9.96 25.81 6.83
CA ASP A 126 -9.62 27.16 7.27
C ASP A 126 -10.89 27.99 7.48
N GLU A 127 -11.88 27.83 6.59
CA GLU A 127 -13.17 28.49 6.70
C GLU A 127 -13.94 28.08 7.96
N LEU A 128 -13.81 26.83 8.43
CA LEU A 128 -14.41 26.40 9.70
C LEU A 128 -13.90 27.21 10.90
N TYR A 129 -12.62 27.58 10.89
CA TYR A 129 -12.07 28.43 11.96
C TYR A 129 -12.55 29.87 11.87
N VAL A 130 -12.78 30.40 10.66
CA VAL A 130 -13.41 31.72 10.47
C VAL A 130 -14.83 31.70 11.03
N LEU A 131 -15.63 30.68 10.69
CA LEU A 131 -17.00 30.51 11.18
C LEU A 131 -17.06 30.35 12.71
N LEU A 132 -16.06 29.71 13.33
CA LEU A 132 -15.91 29.67 14.79
C LEU A 132 -15.65 31.08 15.38
N GLN A 133 -14.76 31.86 14.77
CA GLN A 133 -14.45 33.23 15.24
C GLN A 133 -15.63 34.19 15.08
N GLU A 134 -16.44 33.99 14.03
CA GLU A 134 -17.68 34.74 13.78
C GLU A 134 -18.84 34.28 14.68
N GLY A 135 -18.69 33.14 15.38
CA GLY A 135 -19.68 32.58 16.30
C GLY A 135 -20.81 31.79 15.61
N GLU A 136 -20.67 31.50 14.31
CA GLU A 136 -21.59 30.66 13.53
C GLU A 136 -21.39 29.17 13.82
N LEU A 137 -20.18 28.78 14.26
CA LEU A 137 -19.87 27.48 14.82
C LEU A 137 -19.48 27.62 16.28
N THR A 138 -19.84 26.65 17.10
CA THR A 138 -19.38 26.56 18.48
C THR A 138 -18.11 25.71 18.60
N GLU A 139 -17.39 25.82 19.71
CA GLU A 139 -16.27 24.93 20.01
C GLU A 139 -16.73 23.45 20.04
N GLU A 140 -17.96 23.19 20.52
CA GLU A 140 -18.56 21.86 20.55
C GLU A 140 -18.82 21.30 19.14
N ASP A 141 -19.18 22.15 18.17
CA ASP A 141 -19.34 21.76 16.77
C ASP A 141 -17.98 21.41 16.15
N MET A 142 -16.95 22.21 16.44
CA MET A 142 -15.59 22.00 15.94
C MET A 142 -14.97 20.68 16.44
N ASP A 143 -15.20 20.33 17.70
CA ASP A 143 -14.76 19.06 18.28
C ASP A 143 -15.43 17.85 17.61
N GLN A 144 -16.67 17.99 17.16
CA GLN A 144 -17.37 16.94 16.42
C GLN A 144 -16.88 16.82 14.96
N ILE A 145 -16.51 17.94 14.33
CA ILE A 145 -16.04 17.97 12.94
C ILE A 145 -14.59 17.46 12.85
N MET A 146 -13.73 17.88 13.78
CA MET A 146 -12.30 17.57 13.76
C MET A 146 -11.97 16.27 14.52
N VAL A 147 -12.36 15.14 13.94
CA VAL A 147 -12.10 13.83 14.55
C VAL A 147 -10.64 13.41 14.34
N GLN A 148 -9.85 13.40 15.42
CA GLN A 148 -8.52 12.82 15.41
C GLN A 148 -8.60 11.30 15.26
N LYS A 149 -8.08 10.77 14.15
CA LYS A 149 -7.99 9.33 13.93
C LYS A 149 -6.54 8.87 14.01
N GLU A 150 -6.20 8.24 15.12
CA GLU A 150 -4.90 7.59 15.27
C GLU A 150 -4.89 6.24 14.52
N THR A 151 -3.82 6.00 13.77
CA THR A 151 -3.55 4.69 13.16
C THR A 151 -2.17 4.22 13.57
N PHE A 152 -2.10 3.06 14.21
CA PHE A 152 -0.84 2.45 14.63
C PHE A 152 -0.40 1.38 13.64
N ALA A 153 0.89 1.36 13.34
CA ALA A 153 1.52 0.30 12.54
C ALA A 153 2.74 -0.23 13.28
N PHE A 154 2.82 -1.56 13.41
CA PHE A 154 4.01 -2.20 13.98
C PHE A 154 5.17 -2.12 12.98
N ARG A 155 6.29 -1.53 13.41
CA ARG A 155 7.56 -1.54 12.68
C ARG A 155 8.66 -2.01 13.61
N GLY A 156 9.45 -3.00 13.18
CA GLY A 156 10.70 -3.31 13.84
C GLY A 156 11.71 -2.21 13.52
N LEU A 157 12.26 -1.54 14.53
CA LEU A 157 13.35 -0.59 14.36
C LEU A 157 14.67 -1.37 14.28
N THR A 158 15.42 -1.20 13.20
CA THR A 158 16.79 -1.73 13.06
C THR A 158 17.78 -0.61 13.37
N THR A 159 18.82 -0.93 14.14
CA THR A 159 19.96 -0.02 14.41
C THR A 159 20.94 -0.03 13.24
#